data_AF-A0A356BHB2-F1
#
_entry.id   AF-A0A356BHB2-F1
#
_cell.length_a   1.000
_cell.length_b   1.000
_cell.length_c   1.000
_cell.angle_alpha   90.00
_cell.angle_beta   90.00
_cell.angle_gamma   90.00
#
_symmetry.space_group_name_H-M   'P 1'
#
loop_
_entity.id
_entity.type
_entity.pdbx_description
1 polymer ?
#
loop_
_entity_poly.entity_id
_entity_poly.type
_entity_poly.pdbx_seq_one_letter_code
_entity_poly.pdbx_strand_id
1 'polypeptide(L)'
;AYIYGWQRRFWQGSHDHRGTPEAPGRVLTLIESAGARCAGMAYEVTPDTFEHLDHREKNGYLRIFTPLHWLDESGETEGVVYLAGADNEAYLGPASDHDIAAHIARSHGPSGPNSDYVLKLAQALRDMGEHDEHVFAIEKQLLALLS
;
A
#
# COMPACT_ATOMS: atom_id res chain seq x y z
N ALA A 1 9.11 -11.19 2.40
CA ALA A 1 10.27 -10.27 2.51
C ALA A 1 9.85 -9.04 3.31
N TYR A 2 10.79 -8.21 3.75
CA TYR A 2 10.48 -6.93 4.38
C TYR A 2 11.56 -5.90 4.10
N ILE A 3 11.21 -4.63 4.27
CA ILE A 3 12.12 -3.47 4.18
C ILE A 3 12.16 -2.72 5.51
N TYR A 4 13.27 -2.04 5.80
CA TYR A 4 13.41 -1.15 6.95
C TYR A 4 13.25 0.33 6.57
N GLY A 5 12.88 1.15 7.55
CA GLY A 5 12.81 2.61 7.39
C GLY A 5 11.49 3.10 6.81
N TRP A 6 10.52 2.21 6.63
CA TRP A 6 9.25 2.51 5.98
C TRP A 6 8.05 1.98 6.76
N GLN A 7 6.93 2.69 6.67
CA GLN A 7 5.62 2.22 7.11
C GLN A 7 4.59 2.41 6.02
N ARG A 8 3.64 1.48 5.90
CA ARG A 8 2.53 1.62 4.94
C ARG A 8 1.41 2.47 5.53
N ARG A 9 0.79 3.31 4.71
CA ARG A 9 -0.34 4.17 5.10
C ARG A 9 -1.35 4.32 3.98
N PHE A 10 -2.64 4.35 4.31
CA PHE A 10 -3.75 4.63 3.39
C PHE A 10 -3.88 6.12 3.05
N TRP A 11 -2.77 6.75 2.68
CA TRP A 11 -2.65 8.19 2.46
C TRP A 11 -2.56 8.56 0.99
N GLN A 12 -2.65 7.58 0.09
CA GLN A 12 -2.62 7.79 -1.35
C GLN A 12 -4.03 7.69 -1.93
N GLY A 13 -4.40 8.65 -2.78
CA GLY A 13 -5.63 8.65 -3.54
C GLY A 13 -5.57 7.69 -4.74
N SER A 14 -6.66 6.97 -4.99
CA SER A 14 -6.82 6.14 -6.20
C SER A 14 -7.96 6.68 -7.05
N HIS A 15 -7.64 7.21 -8.22
CA HIS A 15 -8.57 7.90 -9.11
C HIS A 15 -9.07 7.02 -10.27
N ASP A 16 -8.51 5.82 -10.42
CA ASP A 16 -8.65 4.97 -11.61
C ASP A 16 -8.86 3.48 -11.29
N HIS A 17 -8.60 3.05 -10.05
CA HIS A 17 -8.76 1.67 -9.61
C HIS A 17 -9.80 1.50 -8.51
N ARG A 18 -9.58 2.14 -7.35
CA ARG A 18 -10.41 2.00 -6.14
C ARG A 18 -11.30 3.21 -5.88
N GLY A 19 -11.27 4.18 -6.77
CA GLY A 19 -12.18 5.31 -6.85
C GLY A 19 -12.33 5.76 -8.29
N THR A 20 -12.82 6.98 -8.46
CA THR A 20 -12.91 7.68 -9.76
C THR A 20 -12.17 9.02 -9.68
N PRO A 21 -11.95 9.72 -10.82
CA PRO A 21 -11.33 11.04 -10.80
C PRO A 21 -12.08 12.06 -9.93
N GLU A 22 -13.42 11.98 -9.90
CA GLU A 22 -14.29 12.87 -9.14
C GLU A 22 -14.46 12.43 -7.67
N ALA A 23 -14.27 11.14 -7.40
CA ALA A 23 -14.44 10.53 -6.09
C ALA A 23 -13.33 9.49 -5.82
N PRO A 24 -12.09 9.94 -5.51
CA PRO A 24 -10.98 9.02 -5.31
C PRO A 24 -11.20 8.08 -4.14
N GLY A 25 -10.64 6.88 -4.24
CA GLY A 25 -10.45 5.96 -3.13
C GLY A 25 -9.17 6.27 -2.35
N ARG A 26 -8.89 5.48 -1.32
CA ARG A 26 -7.63 5.44 -0.58
C ARG A 26 -6.93 4.09 -0.77
N VAL A 27 -5.66 4.14 -1.16
CA VAL A 27 -4.75 2.99 -1.30
C VAL A 27 -3.47 3.25 -0.50
N LEU A 28 -2.62 2.23 -0.39
CA LEU A 28 -1.37 2.36 0.34
C LEU A 28 -0.36 3.25 -0.39
N THR A 29 0.41 3.99 0.40
CA THR A 29 1.77 4.42 0.07
C THR A 29 2.72 4.06 1.22
N LEU A 30 4.02 4.25 1.01
CA LEU A 30 5.05 4.13 2.03
C LEU A 30 5.48 5.52 2.50
N ILE A 31 5.59 5.67 3.82
CA ILE A 31 6.16 6.85 4.47
C ILE A 31 7.44 6.48 5.19
N GLU A 32 8.40 7.41 5.22
CA GLU A 32 9.63 7.24 5.98
C GLU A 32 9.31 7.11 7.48
N SER A 33 9.92 6.12 8.12
CA SER A 33 9.77 5.85 9.54
C SER A 33 10.99 5.10 10.04
N ALA A 34 11.92 5.82 10.66
CA ALA A 34 13.19 5.28 11.12
C ALA A 34 12.96 4.08 12.06
N GLY A 35 13.65 2.97 11.78
CA GLY A 35 13.55 1.73 12.57
C GLY A 35 12.29 0.89 12.33
N ALA A 36 11.33 1.37 11.53
CA ALA A 36 10.15 0.58 11.21
C ALA A 36 10.47 -0.56 10.24
N ARG A 37 9.77 -1.68 10.42
CA ARG A 37 9.80 -2.86 9.54
C ARG A 37 8.49 -2.93 8.76
N CYS A 38 8.57 -3.04 7.44
CA CYS A 38 7.41 -3.15 6.56
C CYS A 38 7.46 -4.47 5.77
N ALA A 39 6.64 -5.45 6.15
CA ALA A 39 6.65 -6.78 5.53
C ALA A 39 5.73 -6.89 4.31
N GLY A 40 6.19 -7.53 3.25
CA GLY A 40 5.43 -7.73 2.03
C GLY A 40 5.96 -8.89 1.21
N MET A 41 5.61 -8.90 -0.07
CA MET A 41 6.09 -9.90 -1.01
C MET A 41 7.12 -9.28 -1.95
N ALA A 42 8.20 -10.02 -2.21
CA ALA A 42 9.15 -9.70 -3.25
C ALA A 42 8.89 -10.63 -4.44
N TYR A 43 8.88 -10.07 -5.65
CA TYR A 43 8.68 -10.83 -6.87
C TYR A 43 9.92 -10.70 -7.74
N GLU A 44 10.45 -11.83 -8.20
CA GLU A 44 11.43 -11.85 -9.28
C GLU A 44 10.67 -11.70 -10.60
N VAL A 45 11.04 -10.69 -11.39
CA VAL A 45 10.39 -10.35 -12.66
C VAL A 45 11.38 -10.31 -13.80
N THR A 46 10.93 -10.64 -15.00
CA THR A 46 11.75 -10.51 -16.21
C THR A 46 12.00 -9.03 -16.55
N PRO A 47 13.09 -8.71 -17.29
CA PRO A 47 13.35 -7.34 -17.74
C PRO A 47 12.17 -6.69 -18.47
N ASP A 48 11.50 -7.42 -19.38
CA ASP A 48 10.34 -6.92 -20.11
C ASP A 48 9.16 -6.56 -19.18
N THR A 49 8.93 -7.38 -18.15
CA THR A 49 7.90 -7.11 -17.12
C THR A 49 8.28 -5.87 -16.31
N PHE A 50 9.56 -5.75 -15.97
CA PHE A 50 10.08 -4.61 -15.22
C PHE A 50 9.92 -3.30 -16.00
N GLU A 51 10.26 -3.27 -17.29
CA GLU A 51 10.08 -2.09 -18.15
C GLU A 51 8.61 -1.66 -18.23
N HIS A 52 7.69 -2.62 -18.31
CA HIS A 52 6.26 -2.33 -18.30
C HIS A 52 5.78 -1.72 -16.98
N LEU A 53 6.23 -2.27 -15.84
CA LEU A 53 5.95 -1.72 -14.51
C LEU A 53 6.52 -0.30 -14.39
N ASP A 54 7.76 -0.10 -14.82
CA ASP A 54 8.42 1.21 -14.77
C ASP A 54 7.67 2.25 -15.60
N HIS A 55 7.16 1.87 -16.78
CA HIS A 55 6.31 2.75 -17.57
C HIS A 55 4.97 3.06 -16.89
N ARG A 56 4.37 2.09 -16.18
CA ARG A 56 3.08 2.29 -15.50
C ARG A 56 3.21 3.21 -14.29
N GLU A 57 4.29 3.08 -13.52
CA GLU A 57 4.49 3.84 -12.28
C GLU A 57 5.18 5.21 -12.51
N LYS A 58 5.52 5.58 -13.76
CA LYS A 58 6.16 6.87 -14.13
C LYS A 58 5.41 8.13 -13.66
N ASN A 59 4.11 8.03 -13.42
CA ASN A 59 3.27 9.18 -13.05
C ASN A 59 3.19 9.37 -11.53
N GLY A 60 4.30 9.82 -10.94
CA GLY A 60 4.36 10.31 -9.56
C GLY A 60 4.83 9.32 -8.50
N TYR A 61 5.27 8.11 -8.89
CA TYR A 61 5.98 7.21 -7.97
C TYR A 61 7.50 7.38 -8.11
N LEU A 62 8.17 7.48 -6.97
CA LEU A 62 9.62 7.39 -6.86
C LEU A 62 10.03 5.92 -6.84
N ARG A 63 11.08 5.61 -7.61
CA ARG A 63 11.80 4.34 -7.53
C ARG A 63 12.89 4.44 -6.47
N ILE A 64 12.85 3.56 -5.47
CA ILE A 64 13.95 3.39 -4.53
C ILE A 64 14.57 2.01 -4.67
N PHE A 65 15.88 1.96 -4.51
CA PHE A 65 16.63 0.72 -4.31
C PHE A 65 16.84 0.55 -2.82
N THR A 66 16.46 -0.60 -2.29
CA THR A 66 16.59 -0.88 -0.85
C THR A 66 16.83 -2.36 -0.61
N PRO A 67 17.57 -2.73 0.45
CA PRO A 67 17.70 -4.13 0.83
C PRO A 67 16.32 -4.72 1.15
N LEU A 68 16.01 -5.83 0.47
CA LEU A 68 14.89 -6.71 0.80
C LEU A 68 15.41 -7.82 1.69
N HIS A 69 14.94 -7.87 2.92
CA HIS A 69 15.29 -8.93 3.86
C HIS A 69 14.27 -10.06 3.78
N TRP A 70 14.72 -11.31 3.88
CA TRP A 70 13.83 -12.47 3.85
C TRP A 70 13.18 -12.73 5.20
N LEU A 71 11.92 -13.20 5.20
CA LEU A 71 11.18 -13.43 6.44
C LEU A 71 11.63 -14.71 7.16
N ASP A 72 11.85 -15.78 6.39
CA ASP A 72 12.06 -17.13 6.92
C ASP A 72 13.49 -17.65 6.76
N GLU A 73 14.38 -16.82 6.20
CA GLU A 73 15.78 -17.15 5.97
C GLU A 73 16.69 -15.96 6.27
N SER A 74 17.94 -16.25 6.60
CA SER A 74 18.96 -15.22 6.75
C SER A 74 19.40 -14.71 5.38
N GLY A 75 19.43 -13.40 5.21
CA GLY A 75 19.99 -12.78 4.02
C GLY A 75 19.17 -11.59 3.54
N GLU A 76 19.72 -10.94 2.53
CA GLU A 76 19.07 -9.85 1.83
C GLU A 76 19.48 -9.85 0.37
N THR A 77 18.68 -9.20 -0.44
CA THR A 77 19.04 -8.87 -1.82
C THR A 77 18.65 -7.43 -2.10
N GLU A 78 19.33 -6.77 -3.04
CA GLU A 78 18.89 -5.47 -3.50
C GLU A 78 17.60 -5.62 -4.31
N GLY A 79 16.60 -4.81 -3.98
CA GLY A 79 15.33 -4.80 -4.69
C GLY A 79 14.84 -3.38 -4.98
N VAL A 80 13.83 -3.32 -5.82
CA VAL A 80 13.19 -2.07 -6.23
C VAL A 80 11.84 -1.96 -5.56
N VAL A 81 11.55 -0.79 -4.99
CA VAL A 81 10.24 -0.43 -4.45
C VAL A 81 9.77 0.86 -5.11
N TYR A 82 8.49 0.89 -5.52
CA TYR A 82 7.82 2.07 -6.01
C TYR A 82 7.00 2.69 -4.86
N LEU A 83 7.20 3.99 -4.61
CA LEU A 83 6.48 4.71 -3.56
C LEU A 83 5.98 6.07 -4.05
N ALA A 84 4.79 6.48 -3.63
CA ALA A 84 4.28 7.82 -3.90
C ALA A 84 4.56 8.71 -2.69
N GLY A 85 5.46 9.67 -2.86
CA GLY A 85 5.82 10.62 -1.81
C GLY A 85 4.69 11.59 -1.47
N ALA A 86 4.88 12.38 -0.42
CA ALA A 86 3.92 13.41 -0.02
C ALA A 86 3.77 14.56 -1.04
N ASP A 87 4.69 14.64 -2.00
CA ASP A 87 4.69 15.55 -3.14
C ASP A 87 3.86 15.04 -4.34
N ASN A 88 3.37 13.80 -4.29
CA ASN A 88 2.47 13.25 -5.31
C ASN A 88 1.12 13.99 -5.28
N GLU A 89 0.60 14.38 -6.44
CA GLU A 89 -0.68 15.13 -6.55
C GLU A 89 -1.88 14.36 -5.97
N ALA A 90 -1.82 13.03 -5.98
CA ALA A 90 -2.84 12.16 -5.40
C ALA A 90 -2.59 11.85 -3.91
N TYR A 91 -1.60 12.46 -3.26
CA TYR A 91 -1.39 12.32 -1.82
C TYR A 91 -2.51 13.00 -1.03
N LEU A 92 -3.31 12.21 -0.32
CA LEU A 92 -4.42 12.65 0.53
C LEU A 92 -4.00 12.89 1.98
N GLY A 93 -2.82 12.40 2.37
CA GLY A 93 -2.24 12.61 3.68
C GLY A 93 -2.92 11.90 4.85
N PRO A 94 -2.42 12.16 6.07
CA PRO A 94 -2.94 11.58 7.29
C PRO A 94 -4.37 12.03 7.58
N ALA A 95 -5.15 11.11 8.12
CA ALA A 95 -6.48 11.34 8.68
C ALA A 95 -6.70 10.32 9.81
N SER A 96 -7.76 10.49 10.59
CA SER A 96 -8.08 9.51 11.64
C SER A 96 -8.41 8.15 11.01
N ASP A 97 -8.18 7.07 11.76
CA ASP A 97 -8.49 5.72 11.27
C ASP A 97 -9.96 5.56 10.87
N HIS A 98 -10.84 6.19 11.65
CA HIS A 98 -12.27 6.25 11.35
C HIS A 98 -12.55 7.00 10.04
N ASP A 99 -11.95 8.17 9.81
CA ASP A 99 -12.19 8.95 8.59
C ASP A 99 -11.63 8.24 7.35
N ILE A 100 -10.48 7.59 7.48
CA ILE A 100 -9.91 6.74 6.43
C ILE A 100 -10.86 5.59 6.12
N ALA A 101 -11.34 4.86 7.14
CA ALA A 101 -12.26 3.76 6.96
C ALA A 101 -13.60 4.20 6.35
N ALA A 102 -14.16 5.34 6.79
CA ALA A 102 -15.38 5.91 6.24
C ALA A 102 -15.21 6.39 4.79
N HIS A 103 -14.01 6.87 4.43
CA HIS A 103 -13.65 7.15 3.03
C HIS A 103 -13.65 5.87 2.22
N ILE A 104 -12.94 4.85 2.67
CA ILE A 104 -12.84 3.57 1.97
C ILE A 104 -14.22 2.90 1.83
N ALA A 105 -15.06 2.94 2.85
CA ALA A 105 -16.38 2.30 2.85
C ALA A 105 -17.32 2.82 1.74
N ARG A 106 -17.20 4.11 1.39
CA ARG A 106 -18.05 4.74 0.35
C ARG A 106 -17.40 4.77 -1.05
N SER A 107 -16.13 4.43 -1.17
CA SER A 107 -15.39 4.54 -2.43
C SER A 107 -15.49 3.26 -3.27
N HIS A 108 -15.64 3.45 -4.58
CA HIS A 108 -15.69 2.39 -5.58
C HIS A 108 -15.02 2.88 -6.87
N GLY A 109 -14.28 2.00 -7.52
CA GLY A 109 -13.68 2.29 -8.83
C GLY A 109 -13.75 1.09 -9.77
N PRO A 110 -13.14 1.20 -10.97
CA PRO A 110 -13.14 0.14 -11.98
C PRO A 110 -12.63 -1.23 -11.49
N SER A 111 -11.77 -1.26 -10.47
CA SER A 111 -11.25 -2.49 -9.85
C SER A 111 -12.14 -3.03 -8.71
N GLY A 112 -13.34 -2.46 -8.54
CA GLY A 112 -14.32 -2.82 -7.53
C GLY A 112 -14.32 -1.88 -6.31
N PRO A 113 -15.03 -2.27 -5.24
CA PRO A 113 -15.08 -1.51 -4.00
C PRO A 113 -13.69 -1.24 -3.43
N ASN A 114 -13.50 -0.11 -2.77
CA ASN A 114 -12.25 0.17 -2.08
C ASN A 114 -12.10 -0.71 -0.82
N SER A 115 -13.21 -1.11 -0.20
CA SER A 115 -13.22 -2.04 0.94
C SER A 115 -12.54 -3.37 0.62
N ASP A 116 -12.78 -3.95 -0.56
CA ASP A 116 -12.12 -5.17 -1.04
C ASP A 116 -10.59 -5.08 -0.97
N TYR A 117 -10.02 -3.91 -1.29
CA TYR A 117 -8.58 -3.72 -1.25
C TYR A 117 -8.02 -3.85 0.16
N VAL A 118 -8.68 -3.22 1.15
CA VAL A 118 -8.26 -3.28 2.56
C VAL A 118 -8.42 -4.69 3.10
N LEU A 119 -9.58 -5.33 2.87
CA LEU A 119 -9.87 -6.65 3.40
C LEU A 119 -8.92 -7.72 2.82
N LYS A 120 -8.64 -7.67 1.51
CA LYS A 120 -7.69 -8.58 0.87
C LYS A 120 -6.27 -8.36 1.35
N LEU A 121 -5.85 -7.11 1.54
CA LEU A 121 -4.53 -6.78 2.08
C LEU A 121 -4.38 -7.28 3.53
N ALA A 122 -5.37 -7.02 4.38
CA ALA A 122 -5.38 -7.47 5.76
C ALA A 122 -5.31 -9.01 5.84
N GLN A 123 -6.07 -9.71 4.99
CA GLN A 123 -5.99 -11.16 4.89
C GLN A 123 -4.59 -11.63 4.44
N ALA A 124 -4.02 -11.04 3.40
CA ALA A 124 -2.68 -11.41 2.93
C ALA A 124 -1.60 -11.22 4.00
N LEU A 125 -1.68 -10.15 4.80
CA LEU A 125 -0.78 -9.94 5.93
C LEU A 125 -0.96 -11.01 7.03
N ARG A 126 -2.20 -11.39 7.35
CA ARG A 126 -2.45 -12.51 8.28
C ARG A 126 -1.89 -13.82 7.76
N ASP A 127 -2.06 -14.11 6.47
CA ASP A 127 -1.58 -15.34 5.84
C ASP A 127 -0.04 -15.41 5.88
N MET A 128 0.63 -14.26 5.87
CA MET A 128 2.08 -14.14 6.06
C MET A 128 2.52 -14.19 7.54
N GLY A 129 1.59 -14.26 8.50
CA GLY A 129 1.90 -14.15 9.93
C GLY A 129 2.35 -12.76 10.38
N GLU A 130 2.07 -11.73 9.60
CA GLU A 130 2.54 -10.37 9.81
C GLU A 130 1.48 -9.48 10.47
N HIS A 131 1.93 -8.64 11.40
CA HIS A 131 1.08 -7.69 12.10
C HIS A 131 1.38 -6.25 11.67
N ASP A 132 0.40 -5.62 11.02
CA ASP A 132 0.45 -4.20 10.66
C ASP A 132 -0.66 -3.45 11.40
N GLU A 133 -0.24 -2.66 12.39
CA GLU A 133 -1.16 -1.93 13.28
C GLU A 133 -2.10 -1.00 12.50
N HIS A 134 -1.58 -0.28 11.50
CA HIS A 134 -2.37 0.67 10.72
C HIS A 134 -3.41 -0.06 9.87
N VAL A 135 -3.01 -1.11 9.15
CA VAL A 135 -3.94 -1.85 8.30
C VAL A 135 -5.07 -2.48 9.12
N PHE A 136 -4.75 -3.10 10.25
CA PHE A 136 -5.77 -3.76 11.07
C PHE A 136 -6.64 -2.78 11.85
N ALA A 137 -6.13 -1.59 12.21
CA ALA A 137 -6.97 -0.52 12.76
C ALA A 137 -8.01 -0.04 11.73
N ILE A 138 -7.60 0.23 10.49
CA ILE A 138 -8.51 0.62 9.40
C ILE A 138 -9.53 -0.48 9.10
N GLU A 139 -9.08 -1.73 9.01
CA GLU A 139 -9.97 -2.86 8.76
C GLU A 139 -11.03 -3.01 9.85
N LYS A 140 -10.65 -2.88 11.13
CA LYS A 140 -11.59 -2.94 12.24
C LYS A 140 -12.67 -1.85 12.14
N GLN A 141 -12.27 -0.61 11.87
CA GLN A 141 -13.20 0.51 11.69
C GLN A 141 -14.10 0.28 10.47
N LEU A 142 -13.53 -0.22 9.37
CA LEU A 142 -14.24 -0.52 8.14
C LEU A 142 -15.31 -1.59 8.36
N LEU A 143 -14.99 -2.69 9.04
CA LEU A 143 -15.95 -3.76 9.34
C LEU A 143 -17.12 -3.26 10.20
N ALA A 144 -16.88 -2.34 11.13
CA ALA A 144 -17.93 -1.72 11.93
C ALA A 144 -18.85 -0.77 11.14
N LEU A 145 -18.38 -0.24 10.01
CA LEU A 145 -19.18 0.61 9.11
C LEU A 145 -19.96 -0.20 8.06
N LEU A 146 -19.54 -1.42 7.77
CA LEU A 146 -20.17 -2.33 6.80
C LEU A 146 -21.22 -3.27 7.43
N SER A 147 -21.29 -3.30 8.76
CA SER A 147 -22.23 -4.13 9.54
C SER A 147 -23.64 -3.55 9.60
#